data_AF-K1LMC8-F1
#
_entry.id   AF-K1LMC8-F1
#
_cell.length_a   1.000
_cell.length_b   1.000
_cell.length_c   1.000
_cell.angle_alpha   90.00
_cell.angle_beta   90.00
_cell.angle_gamma   90.00
#
_symmetry.space_group_name_H-M   'P 1'
#
loop_
_entity.id
_entity.type
_entity.pdbx_description
1 polymer ?
#
loop_
_entity_poly.entity_id
_entity_poly.type
_entity_poly.pdbx_seq_one_letter_code
_entity_poly.pdbx_strand_id
1 'polypeptide(L)'
;MRNNKKHSSHSHHNHGDMDHSKHDHNEMEHHGGHHDHHAGHDHSGHAGHEHHHHGDFKGLFLKSLPIGIIIMILSPMMGISLPFQLTFQYSDILVVLLSTILFIYGGKPFYMGAIDEFKEKAPGMMALVTLGISVSYFYSVYAVIARYVTGEHVMDFFFEFSSLILIMLLGHWIEMKAIGEAGDAQKALAELVPKDAHVVLEDDSIETRPVADLRVGDLIRVQAGENVPADGTIQRGESRVNEALLTGESKPIEKNPGVM
;
A
#
# COMPACT_ATOMS: atom_id res chain seq x y z
N MET A 1 -2.81 6.71 -77.03
CA MET A 1 -2.71 5.24 -77.20
C MET A 1 -3.14 4.62 -75.88
N ARG A 2 -4.37 4.18 -75.56
CA ARG A 2 -5.38 3.29 -76.19
C ARG A 2 -4.84 1.92 -76.62
N ASN A 3 -5.00 0.92 -75.74
CA ASN A 3 -5.55 -0.43 -75.99
C ASN A 3 -5.37 -1.30 -74.72
N ASN A 4 -6.16 -2.33 -74.42
CA ASN A 4 -7.56 -2.69 -74.66
C ASN A 4 -7.81 -3.99 -73.85
N LYS A 5 -8.98 -4.06 -73.21
CA LYS A 5 -9.84 -5.22 -72.82
C LYS A 5 -9.34 -6.66 -73.09
N LYS A 6 -9.63 -7.58 -72.15
CA LYS A 6 -10.83 -8.47 -72.23
C LYS A 6 -11.02 -9.41 -71.02
N HIS A 7 -12.30 -9.61 -70.71
CA HIS A 7 -12.97 -10.48 -69.72
C HIS A 7 -13.15 -11.94 -70.17
N SER A 8 -13.40 -12.84 -69.20
CA SER A 8 -14.41 -13.95 -69.17
C SER A 8 -14.27 -14.69 -67.81
N SER A 9 -15.19 -14.61 -66.81
CA SER A 9 -16.46 -15.36 -66.58
C SER A 9 -16.33 -16.90 -66.74
N HIS A 10 -16.84 -17.82 -65.91
CA HIS A 10 -17.99 -17.96 -64.96
C HIS A 10 -17.58 -18.92 -63.79
N SER A 11 -18.33 -19.31 -62.75
CA SER A 11 -19.77 -19.36 -62.44
C SER A 11 -20.06 -19.50 -60.92
N HIS A 12 -21.16 -18.87 -60.49
CA HIS A 12 -22.22 -19.21 -59.51
C HIS A 12 -22.05 -20.30 -58.43
N HIS A 13 -22.52 -19.99 -57.21
CA HIS A 13 -23.68 -20.56 -56.47
C HIS A 13 -23.81 -19.79 -55.13
N ASN A 14 -24.61 -18.72 -55.02
CA ASN A 14 -26.02 -18.61 -54.55
C ASN A 14 -26.46 -19.49 -53.38
N HIS A 15 -26.81 -18.85 -52.25
CA HIS A 15 -27.87 -19.13 -51.26
C HIS A 15 -27.67 -18.08 -50.14
N GLY A 16 -28.59 -17.25 -49.69
CA GLY A 16 -29.96 -16.91 -50.06
C GLY A 16 -30.38 -15.79 -49.11
N ASP A 17 -30.97 -14.72 -49.64
CA ASP A 17 -31.65 -13.65 -48.89
C ASP A 17 -32.83 -14.20 -48.09
N MET A 18 -33.15 -13.55 -46.97
CA MET A 18 -34.53 -13.13 -46.68
C MET A 18 -34.55 -11.97 -45.68
N ASP A 19 -35.35 -10.98 -46.04
CA ASP A 19 -35.41 -9.62 -45.51
C ASP A 19 -36.76 -9.36 -44.81
N HIS A 20 -36.80 -8.24 -44.09
CA HIS A 20 -37.94 -7.34 -43.87
C HIS A 20 -38.95 -7.62 -42.72
N SER A 21 -38.77 -6.82 -41.66
CA SER A 21 -39.70 -5.76 -41.19
C SER A 21 -41.09 -6.08 -40.61
N LYS A 22 -41.33 -5.43 -39.44
CA LYS A 22 -42.57 -4.80 -38.92
C LYS A 22 -43.78 -5.68 -38.60
N HIS A 23 -44.24 -5.59 -37.35
CA HIS A 23 -45.66 -5.40 -37.02
C HIS A 23 -45.81 -4.64 -35.68
N ASP A 24 -46.63 -3.58 -35.73
CA ASP A 24 -47.22 -2.81 -34.62
C ASP A 24 -48.33 -3.62 -33.93
N HIS A 25 -48.67 -3.30 -32.67
CA HIS A 25 -50.05 -3.07 -32.14
C HIS A 25 -50.12 -3.01 -30.59
N ASN A 26 -50.49 -1.83 -30.09
CA ASN A 26 -51.33 -1.43 -28.93
C ASN A 26 -51.48 -2.24 -27.62
N GLU A 27 -51.22 -1.49 -26.53
CA GLU A 27 -51.95 -1.30 -25.25
C GLU A 27 -52.72 -2.45 -24.57
N MET A 28 -52.36 -2.74 -23.31
CA MET A 28 -53.25 -2.69 -22.12
C MET A 28 -52.42 -2.55 -20.82
N GLU A 29 -52.87 -1.67 -19.92
CA GLU A 29 -52.38 -1.49 -18.54
C GLU A 29 -52.69 -2.70 -17.66
N HIS A 30 -51.80 -3.04 -16.70
CA HIS A 30 -52.19 -3.43 -15.35
C HIS A 30 -51.01 -3.36 -14.36
N HIS A 31 -51.33 -2.81 -13.19
CA HIS A 31 -50.51 -2.58 -12.00
C HIS A 31 -49.77 -3.80 -11.44
N GLY A 32 -48.60 -3.54 -10.85
CA GLY A 32 -47.93 -4.43 -9.89
C GLY A 32 -46.66 -3.77 -9.36
N GLY A 33 -46.74 -3.17 -8.17
CA GLY A 33 -45.61 -2.48 -7.54
C GLY A 33 -44.50 -3.46 -7.13
N HIS A 34 -43.26 -3.04 -7.32
CA HIS A 34 -42.11 -3.57 -6.60
C HIS A 34 -41.16 -2.43 -6.27
N HIS A 35 -40.97 -2.24 -4.97
CA HIS A 35 -39.89 -1.48 -4.37
C HIS A 35 -38.58 -2.17 -4.70
N ASP A 36 -37.66 -1.49 -5.39
CA ASP A 36 -36.26 -1.89 -5.44
C ASP A 36 -35.37 -0.70 -5.09
N HIS A 37 -34.95 -0.73 -3.84
CA HIS A 37 -33.66 -0.32 -3.29
C HIS A 37 -32.84 0.67 -4.12
N HIS A 38 -32.73 1.88 -3.56
CA HIS A 38 -31.56 2.74 -3.71
C HIS A 38 -30.28 1.92 -3.46
N ALA A 39 -29.59 1.54 -4.53
CA ALA A 39 -28.18 1.20 -4.46
C ALA A 39 -27.44 2.49 -4.08
N GLY A 40 -27.06 2.58 -2.80
CA GLY A 40 -26.13 3.58 -2.32
C GLY A 40 -24.87 3.49 -3.16
N HIS A 41 -24.51 4.60 -3.80
CA HIS A 41 -23.18 4.80 -4.33
C HIS A 41 -22.20 4.79 -3.16
N ASP A 42 -21.64 3.62 -2.86
CA ASP A 42 -20.43 3.49 -2.06
C ASP A 42 -19.28 4.12 -2.85
N HIS A 43 -19.03 5.40 -2.58
CA HIS A 43 -17.76 6.02 -2.89
C HIS A 43 -16.72 5.53 -1.87
N SER A 44 -16.25 4.30 -2.06
CA SER A 44 -15.06 3.74 -1.41
C SER A 44 -13.88 3.67 -2.40
N GLY A 45 -13.78 4.67 -3.27
CA GLY A 45 -12.56 4.92 -4.05
C GLY A 45 -11.59 5.76 -3.23
N HIS A 46 -10.36 5.29 -3.08
CA HIS A 46 -9.20 5.93 -2.42
C HIS A 46 -8.86 5.46 -1.00
N ALA A 47 -8.65 4.16 -0.81
CA ALA A 47 -7.88 3.66 0.35
C ALA A 47 -7.14 2.35 0.00
N GLY A 48 -6.45 2.33 -1.14
CA GLY A 48 -5.77 1.14 -1.64
C GLY A 48 -4.47 1.49 -2.35
N HIS A 49 -3.57 2.19 -1.66
CA HIS A 49 -2.16 2.01 -1.98
C HIS A 49 -1.74 0.73 -1.25
N GLU A 50 -1.79 -0.39 -1.97
CA GLU A 50 -1.20 -1.64 -1.50
C GLU A 50 0.24 -1.35 -1.10
N HIS A 51 0.52 -1.41 0.20
CA HIS A 51 1.87 -1.32 0.73
C HIS A 51 2.61 -2.58 0.31
N HIS A 52 3.17 -2.56 -0.91
CA HIS A 52 4.18 -3.52 -1.32
C HIS A 52 5.32 -3.42 -0.30
N HIS A 53 5.36 -4.36 0.64
CA HIS A 53 6.34 -4.45 1.72
C HIS A 53 7.75 -4.59 1.14
N HIS A 54 8.38 -3.47 0.81
CA HIS A 54 9.72 -3.43 0.22
C HIS A 54 10.80 -3.48 1.31
N GLY A 55 10.91 -4.62 2.01
CA GLY A 55 12.12 -4.98 2.75
C GLY A 55 12.42 -4.18 4.03
N ASP A 56 13.45 -4.64 4.74
CA ASP A 56 13.93 -4.02 5.98
C ASP A 56 14.68 -2.71 5.70
N PHE A 57 13.93 -1.62 5.49
CA PHE A 57 14.49 -0.28 5.27
C PHE A 57 15.37 0.19 6.43
N LYS A 58 15.09 -0.25 7.67
CA LYS A 58 15.95 0.03 8.83
C LYS A 58 17.31 -0.61 8.65
N GLY A 59 17.37 -1.91 8.33
CA GLY A 59 18.61 -2.63 8.08
C GLY A 59 19.39 -2.08 6.90
N LEU A 60 18.70 -1.68 5.83
CA LEU A 60 19.31 -1.03 4.66
C LEU A 60 19.88 0.34 5.00
N PHE A 61 19.14 1.17 5.74
CA PHE A 61 19.60 2.48 6.19
C PHE A 61 20.83 2.36 7.07
N LEU A 62 20.81 1.50 8.11
CA LEU A 62 21.94 1.33 9.02
C LEU A 62 23.22 0.85 8.33
N LYS A 63 23.09 -0.02 7.30
CA LYS A 63 24.24 -0.51 6.52
C LYS A 63 24.75 0.53 5.52
N SER A 64 23.84 1.32 4.95
CA SER A 64 24.16 2.34 3.95
C SER A 64 24.73 3.62 4.58
N LEU A 65 24.32 3.93 5.82
CA LEU A 65 24.73 5.12 6.56
C LEU A 65 26.25 5.32 6.64
N PRO A 66 27.07 4.35 7.13
CA PRO A 66 28.51 4.56 7.21
C PRO A 66 29.15 4.78 5.84
N ILE A 67 28.68 4.06 4.81
CA ILE A 67 29.18 4.20 3.44
C ILE A 67 28.86 5.60 2.89
N GLY A 68 27.62 6.04 3.03
CA GLY A 68 27.18 7.36 2.56
C GLY A 68 27.90 8.50 3.28
N ILE A 69 28.10 8.42 4.60
CA ILE A 69 28.86 9.43 5.35
C ILE A 69 30.32 9.50 4.89
N ILE A 70 30.97 8.36 4.63
CA ILE A 70 32.34 8.36 4.10
C ILE A 70 32.37 9.05 2.72
N ILE A 71 31.41 8.77 1.85
CA ILE A 71 31.31 9.45 0.53
C ILE A 71 31.15 10.97 0.72
N MET A 72 30.26 11.41 1.61
CA MET A 72 30.01 12.84 1.87
C MET A 72 31.21 13.58 2.48
N ILE A 73 32.09 12.89 3.21
CA ILE A 73 33.32 13.47 3.74
C ILE A 73 34.39 13.60 2.64
N LEU A 74 34.42 12.66 1.69
CA LEU A 74 35.43 12.58 0.65
C LEU A 74 35.08 13.34 -0.63
N SER A 75 33.80 13.62 -0.86
CA SER A 75 33.29 14.37 -2.02
C SER A 75 32.71 15.72 -1.57
N PRO A 76 33.22 16.84 -2.09
CA PRO A 76 32.63 18.15 -1.87
C PRO A 76 31.25 18.27 -2.51
N MET A 77 30.35 18.98 -1.84
CA MET A 77 29.06 19.37 -2.43
C MET A 77 29.29 20.44 -3.52
N MET A 78 28.41 20.47 -4.53
CA MET A 78 28.53 21.45 -5.61
C MET A 78 28.68 22.88 -5.09
N GLY A 79 29.84 23.49 -5.39
CA GLY A 79 30.10 24.90 -5.10
C GLY A 79 30.32 25.25 -3.63
N ILE A 80 30.37 24.26 -2.72
CA ILE A 80 30.56 24.49 -1.28
C ILE A 80 31.64 23.56 -0.71
N SER A 81 32.74 24.16 -0.26
CA SER A 81 33.77 23.48 0.53
C SER A 81 33.42 23.51 2.02
N LEU A 82 33.16 22.36 2.63
CA LEU A 82 32.91 22.22 4.06
C LEU A 82 34.23 21.99 4.81
N PRO A 83 34.37 22.49 6.06
CA PRO A 83 35.64 22.44 6.80
C PRO A 83 36.09 21.02 7.19
N PHE A 84 35.23 20.02 7.03
CA PHE A 84 35.49 18.62 7.35
C PHE A 84 35.75 17.74 6.11
N GLN A 85 35.85 18.34 4.91
CA GLN A 85 36.12 17.59 3.69
C GLN A 85 37.58 17.14 3.62
N LEU A 86 37.78 15.85 3.35
CA LEU A 86 39.10 15.24 3.20
C LEU A 86 39.30 14.85 1.74
N THR A 87 40.08 15.64 1.01
CA THR A 87 40.48 15.30 -0.36
C THR A 87 41.95 14.91 -0.37
N PHE A 88 42.26 13.78 -1.00
CA PHE A 88 43.62 13.28 -1.17
C PHE A 88 43.76 12.65 -2.55
N GLN A 89 44.99 12.36 -2.97
CA GLN A 89 45.23 11.79 -4.29
C GLN A 89 44.52 10.43 -4.42
N TYR A 90 43.70 10.27 -5.46
CA TYR A 90 42.84 9.09 -5.72
C TYR A 90 41.60 8.94 -4.82
N SER A 91 41.20 9.97 -4.07
CA SER A 91 39.96 9.92 -3.28
C SER A 91 38.71 9.76 -4.16
N ASP A 92 38.72 10.29 -5.38
CA ASP A 92 37.66 10.16 -6.38
C ASP A 92 37.41 8.71 -6.82
N ILE A 93 38.47 7.92 -7.04
CA ILE A 93 38.34 6.48 -7.35
C ILE A 93 37.69 5.73 -6.17
N LEU A 94 38.12 6.05 -4.95
CA LEU A 94 37.56 5.42 -3.75
C LEU A 94 36.08 5.79 -3.58
N VAL A 95 35.73 7.05 -3.84
CA VAL A 95 34.33 7.51 -3.85
C VAL A 95 33.50 6.79 -4.91
N VAL A 96 34.03 6.57 -6.13
CA VAL A 96 33.34 5.77 -7.17
C VAL A 96 33.06 4.35 -6.67
N LEU A 97 34.04 3.69 -6.06
CA LEU A 97 33.88 2.32 -5.56
C LEU A 97 32.82 2.25 -4.46
N LEU A 98 32.89 3.14 -3.45
CA LEU A 98 31.90 3.20 -2.39
C LEU A 98 30.51 3.56 -2.91
N SER A 99 30.44 4.50 -3.86
CA SER A 99 29.19 4.92 -4.48
C SER A 99 28.57 3.78 -5.30
N THR A 100 29.38 2.96 -5.97
CA THR A 100 28.89 1.76 -6.68
C THR A 100 28.26 0.76 -5.72
N ILE A 101 28.90 0.52 -4.57
CA ILE A 101 28.35 -0.35 -3.52
C ILE A 101 27.03 0.26 -3.00
N LEU A 102 27.02 1.54 -2.68
CA LEU A 102 25.82 2.23 -2.20
C LEU A 102 24.69 2.23 -3.24
N PHE A 103 25.02 2.39 -4.52
CA PHE A 103 24.09 2.34 -5.64
C PHE A 103 23.39 0.98 -5.69
N ILE A 104 24.16 -0.10 -5.65
CA ILE A 104 23.60 -1.46 -5.75
C ILE A 104 22.82 -1.84 -4.49
N TYR A 105 23.38 -1.59 -3.30
CA TYR A 105 22.78 -2.05 -2.04
C TYR A 105 21.72 -1.08 -1.51
N GLY A 106 22.05 0.21 -1.40
CA GLY A 106 21.14 1.24 -0.89
C GLY A 106 20.07 1.64 -1.91
N GLY A 107 20.38 1.58 -3.20
CA GLY A 107 19.43 1.90 -4.28
C GLY A 107 18.43 0.78 -4.60
N LYS A 108 18.72 -0.48 -4.22
CA LYS A 108 17.91 -1.67 -4.54
C LYS A 108 16.38 -1.50 -4.35
N PRO A 109 15.86 -1.06 -3.18
CA PRO A 109 14.42 -0.96 -2.99
C PRO A 109 13.77 0.02 -3.98
N PHE A 110 14.44 1.14 -4.28
CA PHE A 110 13.94 2.15 -5.21
C PHE A 110 13.87 1.60 -6.64
N TYR A 111 14.91 0.90 -7.11
CA TYR A 111 14.89 0.29 -8.44
C TYR A 111 13.79 -0.75 -8.59
N MET A 112 13.60 -1.59 -7.57
CA MET A 112 12.54 -2.60 -7.57
C MET A 112 11.17 -1.95 -7.62
N GLY A 113 10.90 -0.97 -6.74
CA GLY A 113 9.63 -0.24 -6.75
C GLY A 113 9.39 0.54 -8.05
N ALA A 114 10.42 1.17 -8.62
CA ALA A 114 10.31 1.86 -9.90
C ALA A 114 9.93 0.91 -11.04
N ILE A 115 10.54 -0.28 -11.09
CA ILE A 115 10.20 -1.30 -12.10
C ILE A 115 8.73 -1.69 -11.98
N ASP A 116 8.22 -1.85 -10.77
CA ASP A 116 6.83 -2.23 -10.54
C ASP A 116 5.86 -1.08 -10.91
N GLU A 117 6.16 0.17 -10.51
CA GLU A 117 5.42 1.37 -10.94
C GLU A 117 5.36 1.52 -12.47
N PHE A 118 6.48 1.23 -13.17
CA PHE A 118 6.53 1.26 -14.63
C PHE A 118 5.69 0.16 -15.28
N LYS A 119 5.65 -1.05 -14.71
CA LYS A 119 4.78 -2.13 -15.20
C LYS A 119 3.31 -1.77 -15.05
N GLU A 120 2.96 -1.11 -13.94
CA GLU A 120 1.61 -0.65 -13.63
C GLU A 120 1.20 0.61 -14.39
N LYS A 121 2.14 1.22 -15.14
CA LYS A 121 1.94 2.47 -15.89
C LYS A 121 1.52 3.65 -15.01
N ALA A 122 1.93 3.62 -13.75
CA ALA A 122 1.63 4.65 -12.75
C ALA A 122 2.95 5.08 -12.08
N PRO A 123 3.76 5.93 -12.76
CA PRO A 123 5.03 6.39 -12.19
C PRO A 123 4.77 7.24 -10.93
N GLY A 124 5.39 6.86 -9.83
CA GLY A 124 5.20 7.44 -8.52
C GLY A 124 6.51 7.89 -7.88
N MET A 125 6.58 7.75 -6.56
CA MET A 125 7.73 8.21 -5.78
C MET A 125 8.99 7.38 -6.10
N MET A 126 8.85 6.06 -6.31
CA MET A 126 9.99 5.17 -6.49
C MET A 126 10.67 5.40 -7.84
N ALA A 127 9.90 5.64 -8.90
CA ALA A 127 10.41 5.98 -10.23
C ALA A 127 11.16 7.32 -10.23
N LEU A 128 10.61 8.36 -9.57
CA LEU A 128 11.26 9.67 -9.48
C LEU A 128 12.61 9.58 -8.75
N VAL A 129 12.63 8.91 -7.60
CA VAL A 129 13.84 8.72 -6.79
C VAL A 129 14.88 7.92 -7.57
N THR A 130 14.45 6.83 -8.21
CA THR A 130 15.29 5.99 -9.06
C THR A 130 15.94 6.77 -10.19
N LEU A 131 15.20 7.65 -10.84
CA LEU A 131 15.73 8.53 -11.89
C LEU A 131 16.81 9.46 -11.31
N GLY A 132 16.53 10.11 -10.19
CA GLY A 132 17.47 11.02 -9.52
C GLY A 132 18.79 10.34 -9.14
N ILE A 133 18.72 9.20 -8.44
CA ILE A 133 19.91 8.46 -8.03
C ILE A 133 20.70 7.93 -9.23
N SER A 134 20.01 7.51 -10.30
CA SER A 134 20.64 7.01 -11.53
C SER A 134 21.39 8.12 -12.24
N VAL A 135 20.73 9.24 -12.50
CA VAL A 135 21.32 10.39 -13.20
C VAL A 135 22.53 10.91 -12.43
N SER A 136 22.39 11.15 -11.12
CA SER A 136 23.49 11.64 -10.29
C SER A 136 24.67 10.68 -10.26
N TYR A 137 24.42 9.36 -10.15
CA TYR A 137 25.49 8.36 -10.12
C TYR A 137 26.22 8.28 -11.47
N PHE A 138 25.51 8.07 -12.58
CA PHE A 138 26.14 7.91 -13.88
C PHE A 138 26.87 9.17 -14.35
N TYR A 139 26.30 10.35 -14.08
CA TYR A 139 26.97 11.62 -14.35
C TYR A 139 28.26 11.75 -13.54
N SER A 140 28.24 11.41 -12.25
CA SER A 140 29.43 11.50 -11.38
C SER A 140 30.54 10.54 -11.83
N VAL A 141 30.18 9.32 -12.24
CA VAL A 141 31.12 8.37 -12.84
C VAL A 141 31.71 8.93 -14.14
N TYR A 142 30.88 9.53 -15.00
CA TYR A 142 31.36 10.21 -16.20
C TYR A 142 32.33 11.35 -15.87
N ALA A 143 32.04 12.18 -14.87
CA ALA A 143 32.91 13.29 -14.46
C ALA A 143 34.32 12.79 -14.05
N VAL A 144 34.37 11.68 -13.30
CA VAL A 144 35.65 11.05 -12.93
C VAL A 144 36.37 10.51 -14.17
N ILE A 145 35.69 9.79 -15.06
CA ILE A 145 36.30 9.27 -16.29
C ILE A 145 36.83 10.42 -17.16
N ALA A 146 36.05 11.48 -17.35
CA ALA A 146 36.44 12.66 -18.11
C ALA A 146 37.72 13.28 -17.54
N ARG A 147 37.81 13.42 -16.21
CA ARG A 147 39.02 13.90 -15.53
C ARG A 147 40.25 13.08 -15.85
N TYR A 148 40.15 11.74 -15.86
CA TYR A 148 41.28 10.86 -16.14
C TYR A 148 41.65 10.76 -17.62
N VAL A 149 40.69 10.89 -18.53
CA VAL A 149 40.91 10.75 -19.97
C VAL A 149 41.28 12.07 -20.64
N THR A 150 40.55 13.15 -20.32
CA THR A 150 40.69 14.46 -20.96
C THR A 150 41.54 15.44 -20.15
N GLY A 151 41.74 15.16 -18.86
CA GLY A 151 42.40 16.08 -17.93
C GLY A 151 41.52 17.27 -17.51
N GLU A 152 40.30 17.40 -18.04
CA GLU A 152 39.38 18.46 -17.64
C GLU A 152 38.78 18.17 -16.27
N HIS A 153 38.76 19.20 -15.41
CA HIS A 153 38.09 19.09 -14.13
C HIS A 153 36.59 19.32 -14.31
N VAL A 154 35.83 18.22 -14.27
CA VAL A 154 34.36 18.24 -14.21
C VAL A 154 33.94 17.98 -12.77
N MET A 155 33.01 18.79 -12.27
CA MET A 155 32.43 18.61 -10.94
C MET A 155 31.59 17.33 -10.90
N ASP A 156 31.77 16.50 -9.87
CA ASP A 156 30.93 15.33 -9.59
C ASP A 156 29.76 15.67 -8.65
N PHE A 157 28.85 14.71 -8.48
CA PHE A 157 27.65 14.80 -7.65
C PHE A 157 27.54 13.63 -6.67
N PHE A 158 28.67 13.08 -6.20
CA PHE A 158 28.64 11.93 -5.29
C PHE A 158 28.05 12.29 -3.92
N PHE A 159 28.20 13.53 -3.48
CA PHE A 159 27.57 14.05 -2.27
C PHE A 159 26.03 14.05 -2.40
N GLU A 160 25.50 14.60 -3.47
CA GLU A 160 24.06 14.67 -3.74
C GLU A 160 23.47 13.27 -3.94
N PHE A 161 24.18 12.40 -4.66
CA PHE A 161 23.81 11.00 -4.82
C PHE A 161 23.69 10.26 -3.47
N SER A 162 24.72 10.35 -2.62
CA SER A 162 24.76 9.66 -1.33
C SER A 162 23.73 10.21 -0.34
N SER A 163 23.63 11.54 -0.22
CA SER A 163 22.64 12.18 0.64
C SER A 163 21.21 11.87 0.21
N LEU A 164 20.91 11.86 -1.10
CA LEU A 164 19.60 11.49 -1.62
C LEU A 164 19.22 10.06 -1.23
N ILE A 165 20.11 9.07 -1.42
CA ILE A 165 19.86 7.69 -0.99
C ILE A 165 19.61 7.63 0.53
N LEU A 166 20.45 8.27 1.34
CA LEU A 166 20.34 8.22 2.79
C LEU A 166 19.03 8.84 3.30
N ILE A 167 18.66 10.02 2.81
CA ILE A 167 17.43 10.71 3.19
C ILE A 167 16.21 9.90 2.77
N MET A 168 16.21 9.34 1.56
CA MET A 168 15.08 8.54 1.08
C MET A 168 14.92 7.23 1.86
N LEU A 169 16.02 6.54 2.20
CA LEU A 169 15.98 5.34 3.04
C LEU A 169 15.49 5.67 4.46
N LEU A 170 15.93 6.79 5.02
CA LEU A 170 15.48 7.26 6.34
C LEU A 170 13.98 7.60 6.32
N GLY A 171 13.52 8.32 5.29
CA GLY A 171 12.11 8.69 5.12
C GLY A 171 11.20 7.46 5.08
N HIS A 172 11.54 6.48 4.24
CA HIS A 172 10.78 5.23 4.16
C HIS A 172 10.82 4.43 5.46
N TRP A 173 11.95 4.43 6.18
CA TRP A 173 12.00 3.80 7.50
C TRP A 173 11.05 4.48 8.50
N ILE A 174 11.02 5.81 8.54
CA ILE A 174 10.12 6.57 9.41
C ILE A 174 8.65 6.31 9.02
N GLU A 175 8.35 6.33 7.73
CA GLU A 175 7.02 6.06 7.19
C GLU A 175 6.51 4.67 7.62
N MET A 176 7.31 3.62 7.41
CA MET A 176 6.94 2.27 7.81
C MET A 176 6.77 2.13 9.32
N LYS A 177 7.59 2.83 10.12
CA LYS A 177 7.45 2.81 11.57
C LYS A 177 6.13 3.45 12.01
N ALA A 178 5.77 4.59 11.43
CA ALA A 178 4.52 5.28 11.73
C ALA A 178 3.29 4.46 11.33
N ILE A 179 3.32 3.81 10.17
CA ILE A 179 2.21 2.96 9.70
C ILE A 179 2.08 1.68 10.54
N GLY A 180 3.21 1.05 10.89
CA GLY A 180 3.21 -0.14 11.74
C GLY A 180 2.61 0.10 13.12
N GLU A 181 2.98 1.21 13.76
CA GLU A 181 2.41 1.61 15.06
C GLU A 181 0.89 1.83 15.01
N ALA A 182 0.36 2.36 13.90
CA ALA A 182 -1.08 2.54 13.72
C ALA A 182 -1.81 1.20 13.50
N GLY A 183 -1.23 0.29 12.72
CA GLY A 183 -1.81 -1.04 12.46
C GLY A 183 -1.86 -1.92 13.72
N ASP A 184 -0.83 -1.87 14.55
CA ASP A 184 -0.76 -2.63 15.80
C ASP A 184 -1.85 -2.17 16.79
N ALA A 185 -2.15 -0.87 16.85
CA ALA A 185 -3.23 -0.35 17.68
C ALA A 185 -4.62 -0.86 17.23
N GLN A 186 -4.88 -0.92 15.92
CA GLN A 186 -6.13 -1.47 15.38
C GLN A 186 -6.25 -2.97 15.69
N LYS A 187 -5.15 -3.73 15.55
CA LYS A 187 -5.13 -5.15 15.86
C LYS A 187 -5.36 -5.42 17.34
N ALA A 188 -4.77 -4.63 18.23
CA ALA A 188 -4.98 -4.74 19.68
C ALA A 188 -6.45 -4.48 20.07
N LEU A 189 -7.13 -3.53 19.41
CA LEU A 189 -8.57 -3.32 19.60
C LEU A 189 -9.39 -4.52 19.10
N ALA A 190 -9.02 -5.12 17.97
CA ALA A 190 -9.70 -6.29 17.42
C ALA A 190 -9.51 -7.55 18.29
N GLU A 191 -8.34 -7.71 18.94
CA GLU A 191 -8.06 -8.85 19.84
C GLU A 191 -8.85 -8.79 21.16
N LEU A 192 -9.35 -7.61 21.55
CA LEU A 192 -10.18 -7.46 22.75
C LEU A 192 -11.65 -7.89 22.53
N VAL A 193 -12.07 -8.09 21.27
CA VAL A 193 -13.41 -8.60 20.94
C VAL A 193 -13.47 -10.11 21.22
N PRO A 194 -14.45 -10.59 22.00
CA PRO A 194 -14.62 -12.02 22.27
C PRO A 194 -14.83 -12.80 20.98
N LYS A 195 -14.12 -13.92 20.83
CA LYS A 195 -14.28 -14.79 19.65
C LYS A 195 -15.42 -15.79 19.82
N ASP A 196 -15.65 -16.20 21.07
CA ASP A 196 -16.65 -17.20 21.44
C ASP A 196 -17.61 -16.64 22.50
N ALA A 197 -18.82 -17.18 22.53
CA ALA A 197 -19.85 -16.88 23.51
C ALA A 197 -20.46 -18.17 24.08
N HIS A 198 -20.86 -18.13 25.34
CA HIS A 198 -21.52 -19.24 26.02
C HIS A 198 -23.05 -19.09 25.91
N VAL A 199 -23.66 -19.81 24.98
CA VAL A 199 -25.10 -19.81 24.72
C VAL A 199 -25.79 -20.83 25.63
N VAL A 200 -26.88 -20.41 26.27
CA VAL A 200 -27.74 -21.25 27.11
C VAL A 200 -28.87 -21.79 26.23
N LEU A 201 -29.00 -23.11 26.16
CA LEU A 201 -30.04 -23.80 25.40
C LEU A 201 -31.33 -23.94 26.21
N GLU A 202 -32.42 -24.38 25.57
CA GLU A 202 -33.74 -24.55 26.22
C GLU A 202 -33.74 -25.57 27.37
N ASP A 203 -32.78 -26.49 27.38
CA ASP A 203 -32.61 -27.51 28.43
C ASP A 203 -31.66 -27.08 29.56
N ASP A 204 -31.35 -25.78 29.66
CA ASP A 204 -30.37 -25.17 30.57
C ASP A 204 -28.91 -25.65 30.37
N SER A 205 -28.62 -26.40 29.29
CA SER A 205 -27.23 -26.74 28.92
C SER A 205 -26.52 -25.56 28.26
N ILE A 206 -25.18 -25.60 28.24
CA ILE A 206 -24.35 -24.50 27.73
C ILE A 206 -23.50 -24.98 26.57
N GLU A 207 -23.60 -24.25 25.47
CA GLU A 207 -22.83 -24.48 24.26
C GLU A 207 -21.92 -23.28 23.98
N THR A 208 -20.66 -23.55 23.65
CA THR A 208 -19.74 -22.49 23.18
C THR A 208 -19.88 -22.35 21.67
N ARG A 209 -20.26 -21.15 21.21
CA ARG A 209 -20.39 -20.83 19.78
C ARG A 209 -19.53 -19.61 19.43
N PRO A 210 -19.01 -19.54 18.19
CA PRO A 210 -18.40 -18.30 17.70
C PRO A 210 -19.39 -17.14 17.80
N VAL A 211 -18.91 -15.94 18.16
CA VAL A 211 -19.76 -14.73 18.25
C VAL A 211 -20.45 -14.43 16.92
N ALA A 212 -19.82 -14.78 15.79
CA ALA A 212 -20.40 -14.62 14.45
C ALA A 212 -21.65 -15.46 14.20
N ASP A 213 -21.86 -16.54 14.96
CA ASP A 213 -22.99 -17.46 14.79
C ASP A 213 -24.16 -17.14 15.73
N LEU A 214 -24.02 -16.11 16.58
CA LEU A 214 -25.07 -15.67 17.50
C LEU A 214 -26.27 -15.10 16.74
N ARG A 215 -27.46 -15.40 17.24
CA ARG A 215 -28.73 -14.91 16.69
C ARG A 215 -29.44 -14.02 17.69
N VAL A 216 -30.22 -13.07 17.17
CA VAL A 216 -31.08 -12.22 18.01
C VAL A 216 -32.07 -13.11 18.77
N GLY A 217 -32.08 -12.99 20.10
CA GLY A 217 -32.91 -13.80 20.99
C GLY A 217 -32.15 -14.92 21.70
N ASP A 218 -30.90 -15.20 21.32
CA ASP A 218 -30.06 -16.16 22.05
C ASP A 218 -29.83 -15.68 23.49
N LEU A 219 -29.90 -16.62 24.45
CA LEU A 219 -29.58 -16.35 25.84
C LEU A 219 -28.12 -16.65 26.10
N ILE A 220 -27.34 -15.65 26.52
CA ILE A 220 -25.89 -15.79 26.71
C ILE A 220 -25.56 -15.71 28.20
N ARG A 221 -24.72 -16.62 28.69
CA ARG A 221 -24.16 -16.55 30.04
C ARG A 221 -22.78 -15.92 30.01
N VAL A 222 -22.64 -14.76 30.64
CA VAL A 222 -21.34 -14.09 30.83
C VAL A 222 -20.89 -14.28 32.28
N GLN A 223 -19.70 -14.83 32.50
CA GLN A 223 -19.14 -15.06 33.83
C GLN A 223 -18.33 -13.86 34.32
N ALA A 224 -18.04 -13.82 35.62
CA ALA A 224 -17.23 -12.74 36.19
C ALA A 224 -15.83 -12.71 35.56
N GLY A 225 -15.46 -11.56 34.99
CA GLY A 225 -14.18 -11.37 34.30
C GLY A 225 -14.20 -11.75 32.82
N GLU A 226 -15.30 -12.28 32.29
CA GLU A 226 -15.49 -12.44 30.85
C GLU A 226 -15.92 -11.11 30.21
N ASN A 227 -15.48 -10.90 28.97
CA ASN A 227 -15.93 -9.79 28.15
C ASN A 227 -17.34 -10.07 27.61
N VAL A 228 -18.16 -9.03 27.50
CA VAL A 228 -19.50 -9.14 26.92
C VAL A 228 -19.38 -9.38 25.41
N PRO A 229 -19.91 -10.49 24.85
CA PRO A 229 -19.64 -10.90 23.47
C PRO A 229 -20.45 -10.14 22.41
N ALA A 230 -21.60 -9.58 22.79
CA ALA A 230 -22.49 -8.84 21.90
C ALA A 230 -23.39 -7.89 22.70
N ASP A 231 -23.95 -6.88 22.03
CA ASP A 231 -24.94 -5.99 22.61
C ASP A 231 -26.22 -6.77 22.98
N GLY A 232 -26.80 -6.45 24.14
CA GLY A 232 -28.01 -7.13 24.60
C GLY A 232 -28.60 -6.53 25.87
N THR A 233 -29.67 -7.14 26.36
CA THR A 233 -30.35 -6.75 27.60
C THR A 233 -30.21 -7.84 28.66
N ILE A 234 -29.91 -7.45 29.89
CA ILE A 234 -29.78 -8.38 31.02
C ILE A 234 -31.17 -8.95 31.38
N GLN A 235 -31.32 -10.26 31.21
CA GLN A 235 -32.51 -10.99 31.69
C GLN A 235 -32.43 -11.34 33.17
N ARG A 236 -31.24 -11.75 33.66
CA ARG A 236 -31.05 -12.26 35.03
C ARG A 236 -29.64 -11.92 35.54
N GLY A 237 -29.54 -11.58 36.82
CA GLY A 237 -28.28 -11.26 37.50
C GLY A 237 -28.00 -9.76 37.60
N GLU A 238 -27.04 -9.41 38.44
CA GLU A 238 -26.51 -8.06 38.64
C GLU A 238 -24.98 -8.15 38.61
N SER A 239 -24.33 -7.22 37.90
CA SER A 239 -22.87 -7.19 37.81
C SER A 239 -22.36 -5.78 37.54
N ARG A 240 -21.04 -5.60 37.65
CA ARG A 240 -20.35 -4.36 37.28
C ARG A 240 -19.55 -4.59 36.01
N VAL A 241 -19.84 -3.83 34.97
CA VAL A 241 -19.21 -3.95 33.65
C VAL A 241 -18.23 -2.80 33.46
N ASN A 242 -17.04 -3.12 32.97
CA ASN A 242 -16.04 -2.12 32.61
C ASN A 242 -16.20 -1.73 31.14
N GLU A 243 -16.75 -0.55 30.90
CA GLU A 243 -16.94 0.01 29.55
C GLU A 243 -15.87 1.06 29.20
N ALA A 244 -14.76 1.15 29.95
CA ALA A 244 -13.75 2.19 29.77
C ALA A 244 -13.16 2.21 28.35
N LEU A 245 -13.08 1.06 27.69
CA LEU A 245 -12.56 0.94 26.32
C LEU A 245 -13.54 1.49 25.27
N LEU A 246 -14.85 1.49 25.53
CA LEU A 246 -15.86 2.01 24.61
C LEU A 246 -16.25 3.45 24.94
N THR A 247 -16.38 3.78 26.23
CA THR A 247 -16.94 5.06 26.71
C THR A 247 -15.88 6.03 27.23
N GLY A 248 -14.68 5.54 27.57
CA GLY A 248 -13.64 6.32 28.23
C GLY A 248 -13.85 6.51 29.74
N GLU A 249 -14.97 6.04 30.30
CA GLU A 249 -15.28 6.17 31.72
C GLU A 249 -14.48 5.14 32.55
N SER A 250 -13.65 5.61 33.47
CA SER A 250 -12.73 4.75 34.23
C SER A 250 -13.41 3.92 35.33
N LYS A 251 -14.65 4.23 35.71
CA LYS A 251 -15.37 3.53 36.78
C LYS A 251 -16.31 2.47 36.19
N PRO A 252 -16.24 1.21 36.66
CA PRO A 252 -17.19 0.17 36.25
C PRO A 252 -18.63 0.57 36.60
N ILE A 253 -19.53 0.41 35.62
CA ILE A 253 -20.95 0.76 35.70
C ILE A 253 -21.73 -0.47 36.20
N GLU A 254 -22.67 -0.25 37.13
CA GLU A 254 -23.58 -1.28 37.61
C GLU A 254 -24.66 -1.56 36.57
N LYS A 255 -24.85 -2.83 36.21
CA LYS A 255 -25.85 -3.29 35.26
C LYS A 255 -26.82 -4.24 35.94
N ASN A 256 -28.10 -3.92 35.79
CA ASN A 256 -29.23 -4.57 36.44
C ASN A 256 -30.26 -5.06 35.39
N PRO A 257 -31.14 -6.02 35.72
CA PRO A 257 -32.15 -6.50 34.79
C PRO A 257 -33.00 -5.36 34.24
N GLY A 258 -33.15 -5.30 32.91
CA GLY A 258 -33.91 -4.24 32.22
C GLY A 258 -33.14 -2.96 31.89
N VAL A 259 -31.85 -2.87 32.23
CA VAL A 259 -30.98 -1.74 31.86
C VAL A 259 -30.02 -2.19 30.75
N MET A 260 -29.88 -1.37 29.69
CA MET A 260 -28.86 -1.51 28.63
C MET A 260 -27.47 -1.20 29.18
#